data_AF-A0A7K8K5V2-F1
#
_entry.id   AF-A0A7K8K5V2-F1
#
_cell.length_a   1.000
_cell.length_b   1.000
_cell.length_c   1.000
_cell.angle_alpha   90.00
_cell.angle_beta   90.00
_cell.angle_gamma   90.00
#
_symmetry.space_group_name_H-M   'P 1'
#
loop_
_entity.id
_entity.type
_entity.pdbx_description
1 polymer ?
#
loop_
_entity_poly.entity_id
_entity_poly.type
_entity_poly.pdbx_seq_one_letter_code
_entity_poly.pdbx_strand_id
1 'polypeptide(L)'
;DVLDPETLIQCPYNKHHRIRACRFPYHIVKCRKSYPEVAKELATCPFNARHLVPRAELSDHVTKCMDKGFIEQDIANQSSGFQREQMNAVSTWQAPPCDEDWET
;
A
#
# COMPACT_ATOMS: atom_id res chain seq x y z
N ASP A 1 4.70 -14.11 15.56
CA ASP A 1 4.62 -15.05 14.42
C ASP A 1 3.65 -14.68 13.28
N VAL A 2 3.22 -13.43 13.11
CA VAL A 2 2.39 -12.98 11.95
C VAL A 2 3.11 -11.91 11.09
N LEU A 3 4.31 -11.52 11.52
CA LEU A 3 5.09 -10.41 10.94
C LEU A 3 6.44 -10.84 10.39
N ASP A 4 6.69 -12.15 10.23
CA ASP A 4 7.95 -12.59 9.65
C ASP A 4 7.96 -12.22 8.14
N PRO A 5 8.87 -11.36 7.67
CA PRO A 5 8.87 -10.89 6.29
C PRO A 5 9.17 -12.00 5.27
N GLU A 6 9.74 -13.12 5.71
CA GLU A 6 10.08 -14.26 4.85
C GLU A 6 8.96 -15.30 4.73
N THR A 7 7.95 -15.26 5.60
CA THR A 7 6.80 -16.16 5.51
C THR A 7 6.15 -16.12 4.13
N LEU A 8 5.90 -17.30 3.58
CA LEU A 8 5.27 -17.48 2.29
C LEU A 8 3.76 -17.46 2.43
N ILE A 9 3.13 -16.48 1.78
CA ILE A 9 1.69 -16.29 1.69
C ILE A 9 1.21 -16.75 0.32
N GLN A 10 0.08 -17.46 0.29
CA GLN A 10 -0.52 -17.91 -0.96
C GLN A 10 -1.24 -16.75 -1.65
N CYS A 11 -1.11 -16.65 -2.98
CA CYS A 11 -1.83 -15.64 -3.75
C CYS A 11 -3.32 -16.00 -3.90
N PRO A 12 -4.24 -15.05 -3.69
CA PRO A 12 -5.66 -15.28 -3.87
C PRO A 12 -6.07 -15.34 -5.36
N TYR A 13 -5.26 -14.79 -6.27
CA TYR A 13 -5.50 -14.91 -7.72
C TYR A 13 -5.08 -16.27 -8.28
N ASN A 14 -4.05 -16.90 -7.70
CA ASN A 14 -3.55 -18.21 -8.14
C ASN A 14 -2.96 -19.00 -6.96
N LYS A 15 -3.54 -20.17 -6.69
CA LYS A 15 -3.15 -21.06 -5.58
C LYS A 15 -1.73 -21.63 -5.70
N HIS A 16 -1.15 -21.66 -6.90
CA HIS A 16 0.22 -22.12 -7.12
C HIS A 16 1.28 -21.07 -6.75
N HIS A 17 0.90 -19.80 -6.59
CA HIS A 17 1.86 -18.78 -6.19
C HIS A 17 1.97 -18.72 -4.66
N ARG A 18 3.21 -18.88 -4.19
CA ARG A 18 3.61 -18.65 -2.79
C ARG A 18 4.66 -17.54 -2.75
N ILE A 19 4.36 -16.46 -2.06
CA ILE A 19 5.14 -15.21 -2.11
C ILE A 19 5.49 -14.78 -0.69
N ARG A 20 6.73 -14.35 -0.49
CA ARG A 20 7.15 -13.76 0.77
C ARG A 20 6.27 -12.58 1.15
N ALA A 21 5.91 -12.47 2.42
CA ALA A 21 5.09 -11.40 2.97
C ALA A 21 5.57 -10.00 2.53
N CYS A 22 6.88 -9.77 2.55
CA CYS A 22 7.50 -8.50 2.14
C CYS A 22 7.32 -8.16 0.65
N ARG A 23 7.14 -9.16 -0.22
CA ARG A 23 6.95 -8.97 -1.67
C ARG A 23 5.49 -9.02 -2.10
N PHE A 24 4.59 -9.37 -1.19
CA PHE A 24 3.18 -9.59 -1.48
C PHE A 24 2.48 -8.36 -2.10
N PRO A 25 2.65 -7.12 -1.58
CA PRO A 25 2.02 -5.92 -2.17
C PRO A 25 2.43 -5.69 -3.63
N TYR A 26 3.71 -5.88 -3.95
CA TYR A 26 4.21 -5.75 -5.31
C TYR A 26 3.68 -6.87 -6.22
N HIS A 27 3.60 -8.09 -5.70
CA HIS A 27 3.09 -9.24 -6.44
C HIS A 27 1.63 -9.05 -6.87
N ILE A 28 0.75 -8.60 -5.96
CA ILE A 28 -0.69 -8.50 -6.24
C ILE A 28 -1.01 -7.51 -7.35
N VAL A 29 -0.24 -6.41 -7.48
CA VAL A 29 -0.44 -5.41 -8.54
C VAL A 29 -0.23 -6.04 -9.92
N LYS A 30 0.81 -6.87 -10.08
CA LYS A 30 1.08 -7.58 -11.33
C LYS A 30 0.10 -8.73 -11.54
N CYS A 31 -0.13 -9.53 -10.50
CA CYS A 31 -0.95 -10.74 -10.60
C CYS A 31 -2.41 -10.41 -10.92
N ARG A 32 -2.95 -9.31 -10.37
CA ARG A 32 -4.28 -8.80 -10.69
C ARG A 32 -4.50 -8.60 -12.19
N LYS A 33 -3.49 -8.13 -12.92
CA LYS A 33 -3.57 -7.90 -14.37
C LYS A 33 -3.65 -9.22 -15.16
N SER A 34 -3.05 -10.29 -14.65
CA SER A 34 -3.05 -11.61 -15.28
C SER A 34 -4.33 -12.42 -15.04
N TYR A 35 -5.10 -12.10 -14.00
CA TYR A 35 -6.32 -12.82 -13.61
C TYR A 35 -7.51 -11.86 -13.48
N PRO A 36 -7.98 -11.25 -14.58
CA PRO A 36 -9.01 -10.21 -14.56
C PRO A 36 -10.36 -10.71 -14.01
N GLU A 37 -10.72 -11.97 -14.26
CA GLU A 37 -12.00 -12.53 -13.79
C GLU A 37 -12.02 -12.65 -12.25
N VAL A 38 -10.98 -13.24 -11.67
CA VAL A 38 -10.82 -13.32 -10.20
C VAL A 38 -10.67 -11.93 -9.59
N ALA A 39 -10.03 -11.00 -10.30
CA ALA A 39 -9.90 -9.60 -9.87
C ALA A 39 -11.22 -8.81 -9.85
N LYS A 40 -12.29 -9.27 -10.52
CA LYS A 40 -13.62 -8.68 -10.38
C LYS A 40 -14.29 -9.11 -9.08
N GLU A 41 -14.01 -10.33 -8.64
CA GLU A 41 -14.58 -10.95 -7.45
C GLU A 41 -13.86 -10.56 -6.16
N LEU A 42 -12.58 -10.19 -6.26
CA LEU A 42 -11.78 -9.75 -5.11
C LEU A 42 -11.69 -8.22 -5.04
N ALA A 43 -11.69 -7.71 -3.82
CA ALA A 43 -11.45 -6.31 -3.50
C ALA A 43 -10.27 -6.18 -2.52
N THR A 44 -9.52 -5.10 -2.68
CA THR A 44 -8.43 -4.73 -1.75
C THR A 44 -9.02 -3.95 -0.59
N CYS A 45 -8.63 -4.31 0.64
CA CYS A 45 -8.99 -3.55 1.84
C CYS A 45 -8.44 -2.12 1.76
N PRO A 46 -9.24 -1.11 2.16
CA PRO A 46 -8.79 0.28 2.16
C PRO A 46 -7.69 0.56 3.20
N PHE A 47 -7.58 -0.24 4.27
CA PHE A 47 -6.61 -0.02 5.35
C PHE A 47 -5.30 -0.77 5.15
N ASN A 48 -5.33 -1.91 4.45
CA ASN A 48 -4.14 -2.73 4.22
C ASN A 48 -4.17 -3.38 2.85
N ALA A 49 -3.26 -2.97 1.98
CA ALA A 49 -3.17 -3.48 0.62
C ALA A 49 -2.87 -5.00 0.54
N ARG A 50 -2.39 -5.62 1.62
CA ARG A 50 -2.18 -7.07 1.69
C ARG A 50 -3.49 -7.85 1.84
N HIS A 51 -4.56 -7.20 2.32
CA HIS A 51 -5.86 -7.84 2.46
C HIS A 51 -6.62 -7.80 1.14
N LEU A 52 -6.77 -8.99 0.55
CA LEU A 52 -7.62 -9.24 -0.60
C LEU A 52 -8.76 -10.12 -0.13
N VAL A 53 -9.98 -9.59 -0.20
CA VAL A 53 -11.19 -10.25 0.29
C VAL A 53 -12.22 -10.33 -0.82
N PRO A 54 -13.16 -11.29 -0.78
CA PRO A 54 -14.29 -11.30 -1.70
C PRO A 54 -15.05 -9.99 -1.62
N ARG A 55 -15.43 -9.45 -2.77
CA ARG A 55 -16.09 -8.14 -2.87
C ARG A 55 -17.42 -8.09 -2.10
N ALA A 56 -18.12 -9.22 -2.04
CA ALA A 56 -19.34 -9.37 -1.25
C ALA A 56 -19.09 -9.23 0.26
N GLU A 57 -17.91 -9.62 0.74
CA GLU A 57 -17.55 -9.63 2.16
C GLU A 57 -16.73 -8.39 2.56
N LEU A 58 -16.44 -7.49 1.61
CA LEU A 58 -15.60 -6.31 1.87
C LEU A 58 -16.21 -5.42 2.96
N SER A 59 -17.54 -5.24 2.98
CA SER A 59 -18.21 -4.41 3.98
C SER A 59 -18.02 -4.98 5.39
N ASP A 60 -18.29 -6.27 5.57
CA ASP A 60 -18.03 -6.99 6.83
C ASP A 60 -16.56 -6.91 7.23
N HIS A 61 -15.64 -7.13 6.28
CA HIS A 61 -14.21 -7.05 6.53
C HIS A 61 -13.81 -5.66 7.06
N VAL A 62 -14.25 -4.58 6.41
CA VAL A 62 -13.93 -3.20 6.81
C VAL A 62 -14.37 -2.91 8.25
N THR A 63 -15.52 -3.43 8.68
CA THR A 63 -16.00 -3.23 10.07
C THR A 63 -15.16 -3.97 11.12
N LYS A 64 -14.52 -5.08 10.75
CA LYS A 64 -13.76 -5.97 11.64
C LYS A 64 -12.26 -5.92 11.42
N CYS A 65 -11.78 -5.09 10.49
CA CYS A 65 -10.39 -5.06 10.07
C CYS A 65 -9.49 -4.54 11.20
N MET A 66 -8.50 -5.33 11.60
CA MET A 66 -7.59 -4.93 12.69
C MET A 66 -6.74 -3.71 12.32
N ASP A 67 -6.38 -3.57 11.05
CA ASP A 67 -5.61 -2.41 10.55
C ASP A 67 -6.41 -1.09 10.58
N LYS A 68 -7.74 -1.14 10.76
CA LYS A 68 -8.58 0.06 10.86
C LYS A 68 -8.17 0.93 12.06
N GLY A 69 -7.92 0.31 13.21
CA GLY A 69 -7.59 1.01 14.45
C GLY A 69 -6.25 1.75 14.38
N PHE A 70 -5.29 1.23 13.64
CA PHE A 70 -3.97 1.86 13.47
C PHE A 70 -4.06 3.16 12.68
N ILE A 71 -4.85 3.20 11.60
CA ILE A 71 -5.02 4.41 10.79
C ILE A 71 -5.86 5.46 11.54
N GLU A 72 -6.92 5.06 12.23
CA GLU A 72 -7.75 6.00 13.00
C GLU A 72 -6.96 6.67 14.14
N GLN A 73 -6.09 5.91 14.82
CA GLN A 73 -5.19 6.46 15.83
C GLN A 73 -4.18 7.43 15.24
N ASP A 74 -3.58 7.11 14.09
CA ASP A 74 -2.62 7.98 13.42
C ASP A 74 -3.26 9.31 12.97
N ILE A 75 -4.45 9.26 12.38
CA ILE A 75 -5.21 10.47 11.99
C ILE A 75 -5.60 11.30 13.21
N ALA A 76 -6.08 10.67 14.28
CA ALA A 76 -6.41 11.37 15.52
C ALA A 76 -5.17 12.06 16.12
N ASN A 77 -4.01 11.40 16.09
CA ASN A 77 -2.76 11.94 16.61
C ASN A 77 -2.21 13.08 15.72
N GLN A 78 -2.41 13.02 14.40
CA GLN A 78 -2.07 14.11 13.48
C GLN A 78 -2.96 15.35 13.68
N SER A 79 -4.23 15.18 14.06
CA SER A 79 -5.13 16.30 14.35
C SER A 79 -4.69 17.15 15.55
N SER A 80 -3.93 16.58 16.48
CA SER A 80 -3.32 17.27 17.62
C SER A 80 -1.95 17.90 17.34
N GLY A 81 -1.30 17.59 16.21
CA GLY A 81 0.07 18.02 15.90
C GLY A 81 0.24 18.90 14.65
N PHE A 82 -0.79 19.05 13.81
CA PHE A 82 -0.71 19.80 12.55
C PHE A 82 -1.46 21.14 12.61
N GLN A 83 -1.18 21.98 13.61
CA GLN A 83 -1.42 23.40 13.42
C GLN A 83 -0.37 23.95 12.44
N ARG A 84 -0.77 24.06 11.17
CA ARG A 84 -0.63 25.29 10.39
C ARG A 84 0.79 25.88 10.25
N GLU A 85 1.78 25.11 9.82
CA GLU A 85 3.08 25.70 9.44
C GLU A 85 3.74 24.98 8.26
N GLN A 86 3.08 24.96 7.10
CA GLN A 86 3.79 24.67 5.84
C GLN A 86 3.09 25.22 4.58
N MET A 87 2.35 26.32 4.71
CA MET A 87 2.05 27.18 3.57
C MET A 87 2.79 28.49 3.85
N ASN A 88 4.05 28.63 3.41
CA ASN A 88 4.80 29.90 3.23
C ASN A 88 6.32 29.73 3.09
N ALA A 89 6.88 28.52 3.05
CA ALA A 89 8.26 28.36 2.58
C ALA A 89 8.25 28.32 1.04
N VAL A 90 8.44 29.47 0.38
CA VAL A 90 8.86 29.50 -1.02
C VAL A 90 10.08 28.58 -1.13
N SER A 91 9.93 27.54 -1.94
CA SER A 91 10.99 26.59 -2.24
C SER A 91 12.20 27.37 -2.78
N THR A 92 13.26 27.48 -1.99
CA THR A 92 14.51 28.17 -2.38
C THR A 92 15.37 27.31 -3.32
N TRP A 93 14.81 26.20 -3.82
CA TRP A 93 15.48 25.32 -4.77
C TRP A 93 15.71 26.03 -6.09
N GLN A 94 16.99 26.19 -6.43
CA GLN A 94 17.46 26.60 -7.75
C GLN A 94 18.01 25.34 -8.44
N ALA A 95 17.57 25.10 -9.68
CA ALA A 95 18.15 24.03 -10.48
C ALA A 95 19.63 24.36 -10.77
N PRO A 96 20.57 23.41 -10.59
CA PRO A 96 21.95 23.63 -10.99
C PRO A 96 22.05 23.88 -12.51
N PRO A 97 23.03 24.68 -12.97
CA PRO A 97 23.29 24.85 -14.40
C PRO A 97 23.58 23.51 -15.04
N CYS A 98 22.93 23.24 -16.17
CA CYS A 98 23.12 22.03 -16.95
C CYS A 98 24.36 22.20 -17.85
N ASP A 99 25.56 22.16 -17.25
CA ASP A 99 26.79 22.08 -18.02
C ASP A 99 27.31 20.64 -17.94
N GLU A 100 26.82 19.83 -18.88
CA GLU A 100 27.34 18.51 -19.19
C GLU A 100 28.62 18.66 -20.02
N ASP A 101 29.75 18.94 -19.37
CA ASP A 101 31.08 18.89 -20.00
C ASP A 101 31.54 17.42 -20.07
N TRP A 102 31.01 16.68 -21.03
CA TRP A 102 31.33 15.26 -21.27
C TRP A 102 32.54 15.03 -22.21
N GLU A 103 33.36 16.04 -22.49
CA GLU A 103 34.50 15.93 -23.41
C GLU A 103 35.81 16.34 -22.73
N THR A 104 36.41 15.42 -21.97
CA THR A 104 37.87 15.39 -21.71
C THR A 104 38.39 13.96 -21.72
#